data_AF-A0A067T1H6-F1
#
_entry.id   AF-A0A067T1H6-F1
#
_cell.length_a   1.000
_cell.length_b   1.000
_cell.length_c   1.000
_cell.angle_alpha   90.00
_cell.angle_beta   90.00
_cell.angle_gamma   90.00
#
_symmetry.space_group_name_H-M   'P 1'
#
loop_
_entity.id
_entity.type
_entity.pdbx_description
1 polymer ?
#
loop_
_entity_poly.entity_id
_entity_poly.type
_entity_poly.pdbx_seq_one_letter_code
_entity_poly.pdbx_strand_id
1 'polypeptide(L)'
;MTTLETLDLDCEEPFTLSDPSIDLLNPTCKALGTSARHVCFLPNLTSFTYRGEVSFSLDALLRMIKGRLGHLQPKIAAFASAISLTKDRPSVAKLDVRIIYLNELWYHYQIPSALHDFYNNVALLNGIKFTIDYWESSETMSDEE
;
A
#
# COMPACT_ATOMS: atom_id res chain seq x y z
N MET A 1 0.31 -23.47 -1.91
CA MET A 1 -0.36 -22.26 -1.36
C MET A 1 0.26 -21.07 -2.05
N THR A 2 -0.54 -20.18 -2.64
CA THR A 2 -0.04 -19.04 -3.42
C THR A 2 0.60 -18.00 -2.50
N THR A 3 1.84 -17.63 -2.81
CA THR A 3 2.76 -16.82 -2.01
C THR A 3 2.97 -15.44 -2.62
N LEU A 4 1.91 -14.79 -3.12
CA LEU A 4 2.07 -13.50 -3.79
C LEU A 4 2.61 -12.45 -2.79
N GLU A 5 3.86 -12.04 -3.00
CA GLU A 5 4.58 -11.04 -2.19
C GLU A 5 4.56 -9.65 -2.85
N THR A 6 4.49 -9.62 -4.18
CA THR A 6 4.49 -8.39 -4.98
C THR A 6 3.27 -8.32 -5.87
N LEU A 7 2.62 -7.17 -5.87
CA LEU A 7 1.50 -6.84 -6.75
C LEU A 7 1.81 -5.50 -7.40
N ASP A 8 1.97 -5.52 -8.72
CA ASP A 8 2.20 -4.33 -9.53
C ASP A 8 1.02 -4.19 -10.49
N LEU A 9 0.33 -3.06 -10.42
CA LEU A 9 -0.85 -2.75 -11.19
C LEU A 9 -0.59 -1.48 -11.99
N ASP A 10 -0.40 -1.66 -13.28
CA ASP A 10 -0.41 -0.59 -14.26
C ASP A 10 -1.77 -0.57 -14.94
N CYS A 11 -2.57 0.43 -14.60
CA CYS A 11 -3.95 0.55 -15.00
C CYS A 11 -4.18 1.93 -15.58
N GLU A 12 -4.15 2.03 -16.90
CA GLU A 12 -4.79 3.12 -17.62
C GLU A 12 -6.32 3.02 -17.46
N GLU A 13 -7.06 4.09 -17.79
CA GLU A 13 -8.52 4.11 -17.69
C GLU A 13 -9.17 2.84 -18.27
N PRO A 14 -10.26 2.30 -17.65
CA PRO A 14 -11.17 2.97 -16.72
C PRO A 14 -11.02 2.54 -15.24
N PHE A 15 -9.92 1.88 -14.84
CA PHE A 15 -9.79 1.39 -13.46
C PHE A 15 -9.25 2.47 -12.51
N THR A 16 -10.06 2.86 -11.53
CA THR A 16 -9.67 3.80 -10.47
C THR A 16 -9.41 3.07 -9.14
N LEU A 17 -8.26 3.31 -8.53
CA LEU A 17 -7.97 2.84 -7.17
C LEU A 17 -8.75 3.68 -6.15
N SER A 18 -9.83 3.11 -5.63
CA SER A 18 -10.76 3.72 -4.68
C SER A 18 -10.65 3.12 -3.27
N ASP A 19 -11.34 3.72 -2.29
CA ASP A 19 -11.41 3.20 -0.91
C ASP A 19 -11.82 1.71 -0.84
N PRO A 20 -12.88 1.25 -1.54
CA PRO A 20 -13.22 -0.17 -1.59
C PRO A 20 -12.09 -1.05 -2.13
N SER A 21 -11.38 -0.61 -3.18
CA SER A 21 -10.26 -1.34 -3.77
C SER A 21 -9.09 -1.45 -2.78
N ILE A 22 -8.78 -0.35 -2.08
CA ILE A 22 -7.75 -0.33 -1.02
C ILE A 22 -8.13 -1.23 0.15
N ASP A 23 -9.39 -1.20 0.59
CA ASP A 23 -9.86 -2.04 1.68
C ASP A 23 -9.82 -3.53 1.32
N LEU A 24 -10.04 -3.90 0.04
CA LEU A 24 -9.83 -5.26 -0.44
C LEU A 24 -8.36 -5.69 -0.38
N LEU A 25 -7.42 -4.76 -0.52
CA LEU A 25 -6.00 -5.03 -0.30
C LEU A 25 -5.66 -5.21 1.18
N ASN A 26 -6.54 -4.99 2.14
CA ASN A 26 -6.22 -5.39 3.51
C ASN A 26 -6.24 -6.91 3.66
N PRO A 27 -5.37 -7.47 4.52
CA PRO A 27 -5.46 -8.86 4.95
C PRO A 27 -6.69 -9.03 5.85
N THR A 28 -7.87 -8.98 5.24
CA THR A 28 -9.15 -9.07 5.93
C THR A 28 -9.44 -10.53 6.20
N CYS A 29 -9.26 -10.97 7.45
CA CYS A 29 -9.53 -12.34 7.83
C CYS A 29 -11.02 -12.47 8.19
N LYS A 30 -11.88 -12.66 7.18
CA LYS A 30 -13.31 -12.91 7.42
C LYS A 30 -13.49 -14.30 8.06
N ALA A 31 -14.20 -14.36 9.18
CA ALA A 31 -14.64 -15.62 9.77
C ALA A 31 -15.79 -16.18 8.91
N LEU A 32 -15.51 -17.24 8.15
CA LEU A 32 -16.57 -17.95 7.42
C LEU A 32 -17.16 -19.02 8.34
N GLY A 33 -18.28 -18.70 9.00
CA GLY A 33 -19.09 -19.65 9.75
C GLY A 33 -18.47 -20.24 11.02
N THR A 34 -19.20 -21.17 11.66
CA THR A 34 -18.89 -21.82 12.94
C THR A 34 -17.69 -22.78 12.90
N SER A 35 -17.05 -22.94 11.74
CA SER A 35 -15.79 -23.67 11.58
C SER A 35 -14.80 -22.79 10.80
N ALA A 36 -14.41 -21.67 11.42
CA ALA A 36 -13.72 -20.57 10.77
C ALA A 36 -12.30 -20.95 10.30
N ARG A 37 -12.15 -21.34 9.03
CA ARG A 37 -10.87 -21.14 8.32
C ARG A 37 -10.81 -19.68 7.89
N HIS A 38 -9.96 -18.90 8.57
CA HIS A 38 -9.65 -17.53 8.19
C HIS A 38 -8.89 -17.53 6.86
N VAL A 39 -9.54 -17.11 5.78
CA VAL A 39 -8.86 -16.85 4.51
C VAL A 39 -8.55 -15.37 4.47
N CYS A 40 -7.29 -15.02 4.70
CA CYS A 40 -6.84 -13.63 4.58
C CYS A 40 -6.43 -13.41 3.10
N PHE A 41 -6.91 -12.34 2.48
CA PHE A 41 -6.58 -12.01 1.10
C PHE A 41 -5.15 -11.46 1.01
N LEU A 42 -4.34 -12.01 0.09
CA LEU A 42 -2.93 -11.65 -0.12
C LEU A 42 -2.13 -11.45 1.19
N PRO A 43 -2.03 -12.49 2.05
CA PRO A 43 -1.52 -12.37 3.41
C PRO A 43 0.00 -12.17 3.48
N ASN A 44 0.71 -12.37 2.36
CA ASN A 44 2.15 -12.24 2.28
C ASN A 44 2.57 -11.07 1.39
N LEU A 45 1.63 -10.22 0.93
CA LEU A 45 1.98 -9.07 0.11
C LEU A 45 2.80 -8.08 0.93
N THR A 46 4.05 -7.89 0.52
CA THR A 46 5.05 -6.99 1.08
C THR A 46 5.40 -5.86 0.12
N SER A 47 5.01 -5.94 -1.16
CA SER A 47 5.21 -4.87 -2.13
C SER A 47 3.93 -4.65 -2.94
N PHE A 48 3.46 -3.41 -2.95
CA PHE A 48 2.31 -2.98 -3.74
C PHE A 48 2.69 -1.73 -4.54
N THR A 49 2.62 -1.84 -5.87
CA THR A 49 2.77 -0.71 -6.78
C THR A 49 1.46 -0.52 -7.54
N TYR A 50 0.96 0.71 -7.58
CA TYR A 50 -0.17 1.10 -8.40
C TYR A 50 0.19 2.32 -9.23
N ARG A 51 -0.22 2.29 -10.48
CA ARG A 51 -0.03 3.34 -11.47
C ARG A 51 -1.35 3.51 -12.23
N GLY A 52 -2.00 4.66 -12.10
CA GLY A 52 -3.35 4.87 -12.63
C GLY A 52 -4.13 5.99 -11.96
N GLU A 53 -5.45 6.04 -12.17
CA GLU A 53 -6.33 6.99 -11.50
C GLU A 53 -6.59 6.64 -10.03
N VAL A 54 -6.67 7.65 -9.16
CA VAL A 54 -6.97 7.44 -7.74
C VAL A 54 -8.19 8.23 -7.28
N SER A 55 -8.97 7.65 -6.37
CA SER A 55 -10.12 8.32 -5.74
C SER A 55 -10.25 7.96 -4.26
N PHE A 56 -9.17 7.47 -3.65
CA PHE A 56 -9.18 7.07 -2.25
C PHE A 56 -8.98 8.24 -1.29
N SER A 57 -9.43 8.06 -0.05
CA SER A 57 -9.11 8.89 1.10
C SER A 57 -7.77 8.52 1.71
N LEU A 58 -7.05 9.51 2.25
CA LEU A 58 -5.80 9.30 2.99
C LEU A 58 -6.00 8.34 4.18
N ASP A 59 -7.17 8.38 4.81
CA ASP A 59 -7.53 7.50 5.92
C ASP A 59 -7.63 6.02 5.49
N ALA A 60 -8.24 5.74 4.34
CA ALA A 60 -8.32 4.38 3.80
C ALA A 60 -6.92 3.83 3.49
N LEU A 61 -6.08 4.64 2.83
CA LEU A 61 -4.69 4.27 2.55
C LEU A 61 -3.89 4.02 3.84
N LEU A 62 -4.01 4.90 4.84
CA LEU A 62 -3.33 4.74 6.12
C LEU A 62 -3.80 3.48 6.87
N ARG A 63 -5.11 3.19 6.82
CA ARG A 63 -5.69 1.97 7.39
C ARG A 63 -5.12 0.73 6.72
N MET A 64 -4.96 0.76 5.39
CA MET A 64 -4.35 -0.34 4.64
C MET A 64 -2.90 -0.60 5.06
N ILE A 65 -2.11 0.46 5.12
CA ILE A 65 -0.72 0.41 5.57
C ILE A 65 -0.63 -0.18 6.99
N LYS A 66 -1.41 0.35 7.95
CA LYS A 66 -1.40 -0.12 9.34
C LYS A 66 -1.85 -1.58 9.45
N GLY A 67 -2.92 -1.95 8.73
CA GLY A 67 -3.45 -3.31 8.71
C GLY A 67 -2.42 -4.32 8.19
N ARG A 68 -1.73 -4.00 7.10
CA ARG A 68 -0.67 -4.86 6.54
C ARG A 68 0.55 -4.96 7.45
N LEU A 69 1.05 -3.86 7.99
CA LEU A 69 2.18 -3.89 8.92
C LEU A 69 1.85 -4.73 10.17
N GLY A 70 0.65 -4.57 10.74
CA GLY A 70 0.18 -5.37 11.87
C GLY A 70 0.11 -6.87 11.56
N HIS A 71 -0.18 -7.24 10.31
CA HIS A 71 -0.19 -8.63 9.87
C HIS A 71 1.22 -9.21 9.64
N LEU A 72 2.16 -8.39 9.15
CA LEU A 72 3.52 -8.81 8.82
C LEU A 72 4.45 -8.88 10.05
N GLN A 73 4.26 -8.00 11.04
CA GLN A 73 5.12 -7.94 12.23
C GLN A 73 5.18 -9.26 13.04
N PRO A 74 4.06 -9.93 13.37
CA PRO A 74 4.08 -11.20 14.11
C PRO A 74 4.79 -12.33 13.35
N LYS A 75 4.63 -12.38 12.02
CA LYS A 75 5.29 -13.39 11.17
C LYS A 75 6.80 -13.24 11.17
N ILE A 76 7.29 -12.00 11.14
CA ILE A 76 8.73 -11.70 11.17
C ILE A 76 9.30 -11.97 12.56
N ALA A 77 8.59 -11.64 13.63
CA ALA A 77 9.03 -11.97 14.99
C ALA A 77 9.18 -13.49 15.15
N ALA A 78 8.21 -14.28 14.69
CA ALA A 78 8.29 -15.75 14.71
C ALA A 78 9.46 -16.28 13.87
N PHE A 79 9.68 -15.72 12.67
CA PHE A 79 10.77 -16.12 11.78
C PHE A 79 12.16 -15.71 12.33
N ALA A 80 12.29 -14.49 12.86
CA ALA A 80 13.52 -14.00 13.47
C ALA A 80 13.87 -14.76 14.76
N SER A 81 12.85 -15.18 15.53
CA SER A 81 13.03 -16.04 16.70
C SER A 81 13.56 -17.41 16.32
N ALA A 82 13.14 -17.95 15.17
CA ALA A 82 13.62 -19.23 14.65
C ALA A 82 15.03 -19.15 14.05
N ILE A 83 15.51 -17.95 13.68
CA ILE A 83 16.78 -17.75 12.96
C ILE A 83 17.71 -16.84 13.77
N SER A 84 17.81 -17.05 15.09
CA SER A 84 18.85 -16.39 15.91
C SER A 84 20.25 -16.79 15.42
N LEU A 85 20.76 -16.12 14.39
CA LEU A 85 22.14 -16.08 13.91
C LEU A 85 22.19 -15.18 12.67
N THR A 86 22.28 -13.86 12.87
CA THR A 86 23.26 -12.98 12.20
C THR A 86 23.00 -11.54 12.63
N LYS A 87 23.94 -11.01 13.44
CA LYS A 87 24.16 -9.58 13.66
C LYS A 87 24.68 -8.98 12.36
N ASP A 88 23.78 -8.61 11.46
CA ASP A 88 23.95 -7.52 10.50
C ASP A 88 22.77 -7.58 9.53
N ARG A 89 21.90 -6.58 9.57
CA ARG A 89 21.30 -6.03 8.36
C ARG A 89 20.57 -4.73 8.68
N PRO A 90 20.60 -3.76 7.76
CA PRO A 90 19.69 -2.63 7.84
C PRO A 90 18.27 -3.19 7.86
N SER A 91 17.39 -2.58 8.66
CA SER A 91 15.96 -2.86 8.64
C SER A 91 15.44 -2.75 7.20
N VAL A 92 15.37 -3.87 6.48
CA VAL A 92 14.71 -3.93 5.18
C VAL A 92 13.25 -3.57 5.42
N ALA A 93 12.73 -2.57 4.71
CA ALA A 93 11.32 -2.22 4.78
C ALA A 93 10.48 -3.49 4.59
N LYS A 94 9.55 -3.71 5.51
CA LYS A 94 8.70 -4.92 5.56
C LYS A 94 7.52 -4.79 4.61
N LEU A 95 7.17 -3.56 4.27
CA LEU A 95 6.12 -3.20 3.34
C LEU A 95 6.64 -2.07 2.44
N ASP A 96 6.61 -2.24 1.12
CA ASP A 96 6.86 -1.21 0.12
C ASP A 96 5.53 -0.86 -0.56
N VAL A 97 5.08 0.38 -0.43
CA VAL A 97 3.85 0.89 -1.05
C VAL A 97 4.23 2.05 -1.95
N ARG A 98 3.95 1.90 -3.24
CA ARG A 98 4.17 2.94 -4.24
C ARG A 98 2.88 3.23 -5.00
N ILE A 99 2.47 4.49 -5.01
CA ILE A 99 1.29 4.96 -5.74
C ILE A 99 1.73 6.06 -6.69
N ILE A 100 1.48 5.86 -7.98
CA ILE A 100 1.77 6.83 -9.04
C ILE A 100 0.41 7.22 -9.64
N TYR A 101 -0.07 8.42 -9.35
CA TYR A 101 -1.43 8.82 -9.72
C TYR A 101 -1.46 9.69 -10.98
N LEU A 102 -2.50 9.51 -11.82
CA LEU A 102 -2.68 10.24 -13.08
C LEU A 102 -3.56 11.51 -12.96
N ASN A 103 -4.48 11.56 -11.99
CA ASN A 103 -5.46 12.64 -11.89
C ASN A 103 -5.05 13.72 -10.87
N GLU A 104 -4.68 14.91 -11.34
CA GLU A 104 -4.25 16.06 -10.53
C GLU A 104 -5.30 16.51 -9.50
N LEU A 105 -6.57 16.34 -9.84
CA LEU A 105 -7.71 16.74 -9.00
C LEU A 105 -7.65 16.08 -7.63
N TRP A 106 -7.21 14.83 -7.55
CA TRP A 106 -7.10 14.14 -6.27
C TRP A 106 -6.20 14.89 -5.29
N TYR A 107 -5.04 15.39 -5.76
CA TYR A 107 -4.11 16.16 -4.94
C TYR A 107 -4.70 17.52 -4.55
N HIS A 108 -5.30 18.23 -5.50
CA HIS A 108 -5.90 19.55 -5.25
C HIS A 108 -7.07 19.51 -4.27
N TYR A 109 -7.81 18.41 -4.21
CA TYR A 109 -8.88 18.23 -3.23
C TYR A 109 -8.40 17.84 -1.83
N GLN A 110 -7.12 17.53 -1.64
CA GLN A 110 -6.60 17.26 -0.30
C GLN A 110 -6.39 18.56 0.48
N ILE A 111 -6.92 18.59 1.70
CA ILE A 111 -6.65 19.68 2.64
C ILE A 111 -5.17 19.58 3.05
N PRO A 112 -4.37 20.66 2.97
CA PRO A 112 -2.93 20.61 3.29
C PRO A 112 -2.61 20.04 4.67
N SER A 113 -3.44 20.34 5.68
CA SER A 113 -3.28 19.77 7.03
C SER A 113 -3.51 18.27 7.06
N ALA A 114 -4.47 17.75 6.28
CA ALA A 114 -4.73 16.31 6.20
C ALA A 114 -3.54 15.56 5.56
N LEU A 115 -2.91 16.12 4.53
CA LEU A 115 -1.69 15.56 3.96
C LEU A 115 -0.53 15.56 4.97
N HIS A 116 -0.33 16.69 5.65
CA HIS A 116 0.70 16.79 6.69
C HIS A 116 0.51 15.76 7.81
N ASP A 117 -0.72 15.63 8.31
CA ASP A 117 -1.06 14.66 9.35
C ASP A 117 -0.91 13.22 8.85
N PHE A 118 -1.29 12.94 7.61
CA PHE A 118 -1.07 11.65 6.96
C PHE A 118 0.42 11.29 6.91
N TYR A 119 1.28 12.18 6.40
CA TYR A 119 2.72 11.92 6.31
C TYR A 119 3.36 11.74 7.69
N ASN A 120 2.96 12.54 8.69
CA ASN A 120 3.41 12.33 10.07
C ASN A 120 3.00 10.96 10.60
N ASN A 121 1.76 10.54 10.34
CA ASN A 121 1.30 9.21 10.71
C ASN A 121 2.12 8.09 10.03
N VAL A 122 2.44 8.24 8.75
CA VAL A 122 3.28 7.26 8.02
C VAL A 122 4.71 7.24 8.55
N ALA A 123 5.30 8.40 8.84
CA ALA A 123 6.66 8.52 9.36
C ALA A 123 6.84 7.87 10.74
N LEU A 124 5.78 7.78 11.55
CA LEU A 124 5.79 7.09 12.84
C LEU A 124 5.75 5.55 12.71
N LEU A 125 5.52 5.01 11.51
CA LEU A 125 5.43 3.57 11.28
C LEU A 125 6.82 2.99 10.98
N ASN A 126 7.18 1.94 11.72
CA ASN A 126 8.42 1.21 11.51
C ASN A 126 8.25 0.10 10.47
N GLY A 127 9.20 0.02 9.54
CA GLY A 127 9.26 -1.05 8.54
C GLY A 127 8.38 -0.81 7.33
N ILE A 128 8.12 0.44 6.96
CA ILE A 128 7.49 0.80 5.70
C ILE A 128 8.43 1.63 4.83
N LYS A 129 8.38 1.40 3.53
CA LYS A 129 8.81 2.33 2.50
C LYS A 129 7.54 2.79 1.77
N PHE A 130 7.32 4.09 1.73
CA PHE A 130 6.10 4.68 1.18
C PHE A 130 6.47 5.74 0.16
N THR A 131 5.79 5.73 -0.97
CA THR A 131 5.98 6.69 -2.05
C THR A 131 4.63 6.99 -2.69
N ILE A 132 4.33 8.28 -2.85
CA ILE A 132 3.16 8.77 -3.58
C ILE A 132 3.61 9.88 -4.53
N ASP A 133 3.52 9.62 -5.83
CA ASP A 133 4.07 10.49 -6.87
C ASP A 133 2.97 10.83 -7.89
N TYR A 134 3.01 12.05 -8.43
CA TYR A 134 2.20 12.41 -9.59
C TYR A 134 2.87 11.87 -10.86
N TRP A 135 2.08 11.33 -11.78
CA TRP A 135 2.55 11.04 -13.12
C TRP A 135 2.41 12.29 -13.99
N GLU A 136 3.52 12.95 -14.30
CA GLU A 136 3.56 13.94 -15.37
C GLU A 136 3.48 13.22 -16.73
N SER A 137 2.31 13.25 -17.38
CA SER A 137 2.19 12.71 -18.73
C SER A 137 3.11 13.54 -19.62
N SER A 138 4.00 12.88 -20.35
CA SER A 138 4.95 13.57 -21.23
C SER A 138 4.29 14.09 -22.53
N GLU A 139 2.96 14.17 -22.58
CA GLU A 139 2.21 14.72 -23.70
C GLU A 139 2.11 16.24 -23.59
N THR A 140 3.26 16.90 -23.70
CA THR A 140 3.34 18.24 -24.31
C THR A 140 3.87 18.05 -25.72
N MET A 141 3.09 17.38 -26.58
CA MET A 141 3.27 17.51 -28.02
C MET A 141 2.71 18.87 -28.40
N SER A 142 3.64 19.79 -28.60
CA SER A 142 3.61 20.95 -29.49
C SER A 142 2.44 20.96 -30.49
N ASP A 143 1.43 21.79 -30.23
CA ASP A 143 0.63 22.39 -31.29
C ASP A 143 1.19 23.80 -31.53
N GLU A 144 2.24 23.87 -32.35
CA GLU A 144 2.56 25.09 -33.11
C GLU A 144 1.71 25.04 -34.40
N GLU A 145 0.73 25.93 -34.49
CA GLU A 145 0.19 26.45 -35.77
C GLU A 145 0.11 27.98 -35.71
#